data_AF-A0A6A4WI45-F1
#
_entry.id   AF-A0A6A4WI45-F1
#
_cell.length_a   1.000
_cell.length_b   1.000
_cell.length_c   1.000
_cell.angle_alpha   90.00
_cell.angle_beta   90.00
_cell.angle_gamma   90.00
#
_symmetry.space_group_name_H-M   'P 1'
#
loop_
_entity.id
_entity.type
_entity.pdbx_description
1 polymer ?
#
loop_
_entity_poly.entity_id
_entity_poly.type
_entity_poly.pdbx_seq_one_letter_code
_entity_poly.pdbx_strand_id
1 'polypeptide(L)'
;MQIRLCLPVWLTDKARAEKAAIKEVIPDCDQFLCSFHVLQSFRRELNLANVEKGERERILQVLQQLVFANSETEYMALREDVTTSCHTYLKDNWDGIRGEWVSRQTSDKQICLGQPCLVSSSTTA
;
A
#
# COMPACT_ATOMS: atom_id res chain seq x y z
N MET A 1 -31.05 12.19 5.13
CA MET A 1 -30.16 12.47 3.98
C MET A 1 -28.76 12.64 4.52
N GLN A 2 -27.86 11.68 4.31
CA GLN A 2 -26.52 11.68 4.89
C GLN A 2 -25.53 12.10 3.79
N ILE A 3 -25.01 13.32 3.89
CA ILE A 3 -24.00 13.84 2.96
C ILE A 3 -22.70 13.11 3.26
N ARG A 4 -22.23 12.24 2.34
CA ARG A 4 -20.88 11.70 2.40
C ARG A 4 -19.91 12.77 1.92
N LEU A 5 -19.12 13.33 2.82
CA LEU A 5 -17.96 14.13 2.45
C LEU A 5 -16.92 13.18 1.84
N CYS A 6 -16.62 13.35 0.56
CA CYS A 6 -15.51 12.66 -0.10
C CYS A 6 -14.23 13.38 0.32
N LEU A 7 -13.55 12.85 1.35
CA LEU A 7 -12.29 13.44 1.80
C LEU A 7 -11.24 13.36 0.67
N PRO A 8 -10.42 14.40 0.49
CA PRO A 8 -9.36 14.39 -0.51
C PRO A 8 -8.30 13.35 -0.12
N VAL A 9 -7.90 12.55 -1.11
CA VAL A 9 -6.84 11.55 -0.98
C VAL A 9 -5.57 12.09 -1.63
N TRP A 10 -4.46 12.01 -0.91
CA TRP A 10 -3.16 12.45 -1.39
C TRP A 10 -2.22 11.26 -1.60
N LEU A 11 -1.54 11.24 -2.74
CA LEU A 11 -0.47 10.31 -3.01
C LEU A 11 0.86 11.00 -2.70
N THR A 12 1.62 10.43 -1.77
CA THR A 12 2.88 11.01 -1.28
C THR A 12 4.04 10.07 -1.56
N ASP A 13 5.26 10.56 -1.42
CA ASP A 13 6.40 9.67 -1.17
C ASP A 13 6.42 9.24 0.33
N LYS A 14 7.44 8.49 0.73
CA LYS A 14 7.60 8.00 2.12
C LYS A 14 8.23 9.06 3.06
N ALA A 15 8.52 10.26 2.58
CA ALA A 15 9.21 11.29 3.33
C ALA A 15 8.33 11.84 4.45
N ARG A 16 8.84 11.76 5.68
CA ARG A 16 8.14 12.25 6.87
C ARG A 16 7.81 13.74 6.77
N ALA A 17 8.69 14.54 6.17
CA ALA A 17 8.50 15.98 6.03
C ALA A 17 7.33 16.32 5.09
N GLU A 18 7.22 15.63 3.94
CA GLU A 18 6.08 15.82 3.02
C GLU A 18 4.77 15.45 3.70
N LYS A 19 4.70 14.26 4.31
CA LYS A 19 3.50 13.79 5.01
C LYS A 19 3.05 14.76 6.13
N ALA A 20 4.01 15.28 6.90
CA ALA A 20 3.76 16.23 7.97
C ALA A 20 3.24 17.57 7.42
N ALA A 21 3.86 18.13 6.38
CA ALA A 21 3.45 19.39 5.77
C ALA A 21 2.02 19.31 5.20
N ILE A 22 1.66 18.19 4.56
CA ILE A 22 0.29 17.98 4.06
C ILE A 22 -0.70 17.90 5.23
N LYS A 23 -0.37 17.20 6.32
CA LYS A 23 -1.24 17.13 7.52
C LYS A 23 -1.40 18.47 8.22
N GLU A 24 -0.39 19.33 8.18
CA GLU A 24 -0.46 20.67 8.76
C GLU A 24 -1.47 21.56 8.04
N VAL A 25 -1.49 21.52 6.70
CA VAL A 25 -2.37 22.36 5.88
C VAL A 25 -3.75 21.72 5.66
N ILE A 26 -3.83 20.40 5.59
CA ILE A 26 -5.07 19.63 5.35
C ILE A 26 -5.16 18.48 6.37
N PRO A 27 -5.57 18.75 7.61
CA PRO A 27 -5.58 17.75 8.69
C PRO A 27 -6.48 16.54 8.39
N ASP A 28 -7.61 16.76 7.71
CA ASP A 28 -8.64 15.75 7.44
C ASP A 28 -8.43 14.98 6.12
N CYS A 29 -7.22 14.99 5.55
CA CYS A 29 -6.92 14.19 4.36
C CYS A 29 -6.45 12.77 4.68
N ASP A 30 -6.79 11.83 3.81
CA ASP A 30 -6.12 10.53 3.76
C ASP A 30 -4.84 10.66 2.92
N GLN A 31 -3.76 10.03 3.36
CA GLN A 31 -2.49 9.97 2.63
C GLN A 31 -2.12 8.51 2.36
N PHE A 32 -1.79 8.20 1.12
CA PHE A 32 -1.26 6.92 0.69
C PHE A 32 0.08 7.13 0.00
N LEU A 33 0.96 6.13 0.09
CA LEU A 33 2.19 6.13 -0.67
C LEU A 33 1.89 5.89 -2.15
N CYS A 34 2.50 6.70 -3.00
CA CYS A 34 2.44 6.54 -4.44
C CYS A 34 3.09 5.22 -4.86
N SER A 35 2.34 4.37 -5.57
CA SER A 35 2.81 3.07 -6.05
C SER A 35 4.09 3.18 -6.89
N PHE A 36 4.26 4.26 -7.66
CA PHE A 36 5.51 4.53 -8.37
C PHE A 36 6.71 4.62 -7.43
N HIS A 37 6.62 5.40 -6.34
CA HIS A 37 7.72 5.58 -5.39
C HIS A 37 8.00 4.31 -4.56
N VAL A 38 6.96 3.53 -4.27
CA VAL A 38 7.07 2.21 -3.62
C VAL A 38 7.87 1.27 -4.53
N LEU A 39 7.43 1.09 -5.78
CA LEU A 39 8.11 0.24 -6.76
C LEU A 39 9.53 0.72 -7.07
N GLN A 40 9.76 2.04 -7.11
CA GLN A 40 11.10 2.60 -7.28
C GLN A 40 12.01 2.24 -6.10
N SER A 41 11.50 2.27 -4.87
CA SER A 41 12.26 1.88 -3.68
C SER A 41 12.59 0.39 -3.68
N PHE A 42 11.64 -0.46 -4.08
CA PHE A 42 11.87 -1.89 -4.26
C PHE A 42 12.94 -2.18 -5.32
N ARG A 43 12.88 -1.52 -6.48
CA ARG A 43 13.90 -1.65 -7.53
C ARG A 43 15.28 -1.22 -7.04
N ARG A 44 15.36 -0.10 -6.32
CA ARG A 44 16.63 0.37 -5.73
C ARG A 44 17.22 -0.68 -4.81
N GLU A 45 16.41 -1.25 -3.93
CA GLU A 45 16.94 -2.21 -2.95
C GLU A 45 17.34 -3.55 -3.59
N LEU A 46 16.53 -4.04 -4.53
CA LEU A 46 16.91 -5.20 -5.34
C LEU A 46 18.20 -5.00 -6.14
N ASN A 47 18.50 -3.77 -6.55
CA ASN A 47 19.75 -3.47 -7.25
C ASN A 47 20.97 -3.48 -6.33
N LEU A 48 20.79 -3.21 -5.04
CA LEU A 48 21.84 -3.29 -4.02
C LEU A 48 22.00 -4.72 -3.49
N ALA A 49 20.96 -5.54 -3.59
CA ALA A 49 21.00 -6.94 -3.20
C ALA A 49 21.88 -7.79 -4.15
N ASN A 50 22.64 -8.72 -3.57
CA ASN A 50 23.42 -9.69 -4.33
C ASN A 50 22.52 -10.84 -4.83
N VAL A 51 21.78 -10.58 -5.91
CA VAL A 51 20.82 -11.51 -6.51
C VAL A 51 21.09 -11.64 -8.00
N GLU A 52 21.03 -12.87 -8.52
CA GLU A 52 21.15 -13.17 -9.95
C GLU A 52 20.06 -12.44 -10.77
N LYS A 53 20.37 -12.10 -12.03
CA LYS A 53 19.45 -11.34 -12.89
C LYS A 53 18.07 -12.00 -13.04
N GLY A 54 17.99 -13.31 -13.30
CA GLY A 54 16.71 -14.00 -13.46
C GLY A 54 15.87 -13.98 -12.19
N GLU A 55 16.52 -14.21 -11.04
CA GLU A 55 15.85 -14.15 -9.74
C GLU A 55 15.42 -12.73 -9.36
N ARG A 56 16.20 -11.71 -9.75
CA ARG A 56 15.82 -10.30 -9.55
C ARG A 56 14.54 -9.94 -10.29
N GLU A 57 14.40 -10.36 -11.54
CA GLU A 57 13.18 -10.13 -12.33
C GLU A 57 11.97 -10.83 -11.71
N ARG A 58 12.15 -12.07 -11.24
CA ARG A 58 11.11 -12.82 -10.51
C ARG A 58 10.68 -12.09 -9.24
N ILE A 59 11.62 -11.66 -8.39
CA ILE A 59 11.29 -10.96 -7.15
C ILE A 59 10.59 -9.63 -7.46
N LEU A 60 11.04 -8.89 -8.47
CA LEU A 60 10.40 -7.63 -8.84
C LEU A 60 8.94 -7.82 -9.29
N GLN A 61 8.63 -8.93 -9.98
CA GLN A 61 7.26 -9.28 -10.33
C GLN A 61 6.40 -9.56 -9.09
N VAL A 62 6.92 -10.35 -8.13
CA VAL A 62 6.20 -10.62 -6.86
C VAL A 62 6.00 -9.33 -6.06
N LEU A 63 7.02 -8.47 -5.97
CA LEU A 63 6.91 -7.16 -5.31
C LEU A 63 5.88 -6.25 -5.99
N GLN A 64 5.76 -6.31 -7.32
CA GLN A 64 4.73 -5.58 -8.04
C GLN A 64 3.33 -6.11 -7.71
N GLN A 65 3.16 -7.43 -7.65
CA GLN A 65 1.90 -8.05 -7.25
C GLN A 65 1.52 -7.68 -5.82
N LEU A 66 2.48 -7.63 -4.88
CA LEU A 66 2.25 -7.18 -3.51
C LEU A 66 1.69 -5.76 -3.44
N VAL A 67 2.21 -4.83 -4.26
CA VAL A 67 1.70 -3.46 -4.33
C VAL A 67 0.24 -3.42 -4.78
N PHE A 68 -0.22 -4.40 -5.57
CA PHE A 68 -1.57 -4.42 -6.13
C PHE A 68 -2.45 -5.55 -5.58
N ALA A 69 -2.06 -6.17 -4.46
CA ALA A 69 -2.82 -7.25 -3.84
C ALA A 69 -4.21 -6.76 -3.42
N ASN A 70 -5.24 -7.54 -3.74
CA ASN A 70 -6.66 -7.19 -3.56
C ASN A 70 -7.23 -7.68 -2.22
N SER A 71 -6.47 -8.48 -1.48
CA SER A 71 -6.88 -8.99 -0.17
C SER A 71 -5.67 -9.23 0.73
N GLU A 72 -5.88 -9.23 2.04
CA GLU A 72 -4.85 -9.61 3.01
C GLU A 72 -4.36 -11.04 2.73
N THR A 73 -5.26 -11.95 2.33
CA THR A 73 -4.91 -13.34 1.99
C THR A 73 -3.97 -13.40 0.79
N GLU A 74 -4.27 -12.65 -0.28
CA GLU A 74 -3.38 -12.55 -1.46
C GLU A 74 -2.03 -11.93 -1.08
N TYR A 75 -2.04 -10.86 -0.27
CA TYR A 75 -0.81 -10.24 0.23
C TYR A 75 0.06 -11.24 0.98
N MET A 76 -0.52 -12.00 1.92
CA MET A 76 0.22 -12.96 2.73
C MET A 76 0.80 -14.10 1.89
N ALA A 77 0.05 -14.61 0.91
CA ALA A 77 0.55 -15.63 0.00
C ALA A 77 1.75 -15.11 -0.83
N LEU A 78 1.62 -13.93 -1.44
CA LEU A 78 2.71 -13.31 -2.19
C LEU A 78 3.92 -12.97 -1.32
N ARG A 79 3.68 -12.66 -0.04
CA ARG A 79 4.72 -12.30 0.93
C ARG A 79 5.62 -13.48 1.27
N GLU A 80 5.09 -14.70 1.25
CA GLU A 80 5.83 -15.95 1.45
C GLU A 80 6.75 -16.27 0.25
N ASP A 81 6.36 -15.86 -0.96
CA ASP A 81 7.14 -16.10 -2.20
C ASP A 81 8.37 -15.18 -2.37
N VAL A 82 8.51 -14.18 -1.50
CA VAL A 82 9.65 -13.25 -1.48
C VAL A 82 10.85 -13.89 -0.77
N THR A 83 12.00 -13.94 -1.44
CA THR A 83 13.24 -14.53 -0.90
C THR A 83 13.76 -13.85 0.37
N THR A 84 14.60 -14.55 1.12
CA THR A 84 15.09 -14.14 2.46
C THR A 84 15.67 -12.73 2.53
N SER A 85 16.45 -12.28 1.53
CA SER A 85 17.06 -10.94 1.56
C SER A 85 16.04 -9.82 1.40
N CYS A 86 15.06 -9.99 0.51
CA CYS A 86 13.95 -9.05 0.34
C CYS A 86 12.92 -9.17 1.48
N HIS A 87 12.78 -10.35 2.07
CA HIS A 87 11.87 -10.62 3.18
C HIS A 87 12.22 -9.75 4.39
N THR A 88 13.49 -9.66 4.79
CA THR A 88 13.90 -8.80 5.92
C THR A 88 13.64 -7.33 5.62
N TYR A 89 14.01 -6.87 4.42
CA TYR A 89 13.79 -5.49 4.00
C TYR A 89 12.30 -5.10 4.03
N LEU A 90 11.42 -5.95 3.48
CA LEU A 90 9.97 -5.73 3.53
C LEU A 90 9.44 -5.66 4.97
N LYS A 91 9.87 -6.61 5.81
CA LYS A 91 9.46 -6.68 7.22
C LYS A 91 9.77 -5.39 7.97
N ASP A 92 11.00 -4.91 7.83
CA ASP A 92 11.50 -3.80 8.65
C ASP A 92 11.03 -2.42 8.14
N ASN A 93 10.73 -2.30 6.83
CA ASN A 93 10.50 -1.00 6.21
C ASN A 93 9.07 -0.78 5.68
N TRP A 94 8.31 -1.85 5.42
CA TRP A 94 7.08 -1.79 4.63
C TRP A 94 5.89 -2.51 5.29
N ASP A 95 6.08 -3.70 5.87
CA ASP A 95 4.97 -4.51 6.42
C ASP A 95 4.16 -3.77 7.51
N GLY A 96 4.84 -2.99 8.35
CA GLY A 96 4.21 -2.18 9.41
C GLY A 96 3.36 -1.03 8.91
N ILE A 97 3.55 -0.60 7.66
CA ILE A 97 2.82 0.51 7.03
C ILE A 97 2.05 0.06 5.78
N ARG A 98 1.81 -1.25 5.61
CA ARG A 98 1.12 -1.83 4.43
C ARG A 98 -0.21 -1.18 4.08
N GLY A 99 -0.95 -0.72 5.09
CA GLY A 99 -2.20 0.00 4.89
C GLY A 99 -2.07 1.31 4.11
N GLU A 100 -0.86 1.88 4.04
CA GLU A 100 -0.55 3.11 3.31
C GLU A 100 -0.13 2.87 1.85
N TRP A 101 0.35 1.68 1.47
CA TRP A 101 1.02 1.48 0.16
C TRP A 101 0.57 0.27 -0.64
N VAL A 102 -0.07 -0.71 -0.01
CA VAL A 102 -0.75 -1.78 -0.73
C VAL A 102 -2.03 -1.18 -1.31
N SER A 103 -2.14 -1.24 -2.64
CA SER A 103 -3.33 -0.81 -3.35
C SER A 103 -4.52 -1.57 -2.78
N ARG A 104 -5.69 -1.01 -2.56
CA ARG A 104 -6.11 0.32 -2.93
C ARG A 104 -6.96 0.28 -4.25
N GLN A 105 -7.49 -0.88 -4.74
CA GLN A 105 -8.63 -0.98 -5.73
C GLN A 105 -10.10 -0.96 -5.22
N THR A 106 -10.91 0.05 -5.59
CA THR A 106 -12.37 0.02 -5.40
C THR A 106 -13.09 0.52 -6.60
N SER A 107 -14.20 -0.16 -6.82
CA SER A 107 -15.25 0.13 -7.76
C SER A 107 -16.15 1.31 -7.34
N ASP A 108 -15.99 1.91 -6.15
CA ASP A 108 -16.69 3.17 -5.74
C ASP A 108 -15.97 3.97 -4.60
N LYS A 109 -14.64 3.99 -4.62
CA LYS A 109 -13.70 4.49 -3.58
C LYS A 109 -13.56 3.62 -2.33
N GLN A 110 -12.30 3.55 -1.92
CA GLN A 110 -11.74 2.45 -1.17
C GLN A 110 -11.42 2.76 0.24
N ILE A 111 -11.97 1.91 1.08
CA ILE A 111 -11.42 1.69 2.39
C ILE A 111 -11.61 0.22 2.65
N CYS A 112 -10.53 -0.52 2.89
CA CYS A 112 -10.53 -1.68 3.77
C CYS A 112 -9.10 -2.20 3.91
N LEU A 113 -8.38 -1.64 4.87
CA LEU A 113 -7.60 -2.37 5.88
C LEU A 113 -7.49 -1.38 7.05
N GLY A 114 -8.47 -1.46 7.96
CA GLY A 114 -8.64 -0.57 9.11
C GLY A 114 -10.04 -0.50 9.74
N GLN A 115 -11.12 -0.89 9.02
CA GLN A 115 -12.56 -0.88 9.42
C GLN A 115 -13.14 0.47 9.95
N PRO A 116 -14.48 0.68 9.94
CA PRO A 116 -15.57 -0.01 9.24
C PRO A 116 -16.21 0.87 8.15
N CYS A 117 -16.46 0.28 6.97
CA CYS A 117 -17.51 0.79 6.10
C CYS A 117 -18.85 0.42 6.70
N LEU A 118 -19.67 1.41 7.07
CA LEU A 118 -21.08 1.17 7.40
C LEU A 118 -21.82 0.72 6.13
N VAL A 119 -22.14 -0.57 6.10
CA VAL A 119 -23.07 -1.23 5.18
C VAL A 119 -23.94 -2.10 6.09
N SER A 120 -25.27 -2.08 6.14
CA SER A 120 -26.33 -1.46 5.35
C SER A 120 -27.54 -1.34 6.29
N SER A 121 -28.27 -0.21 6.28
CA SER A 121 -29.63 -0.20 6.80
C SER A 121 -30.53 -0.91 5.80
N SER A 122 -30.80 -2.20 6.01
CA SER A 122 -31.94 -2.86 5.39
C SER A 122 -33.20 -2.32 6.05
N THR A 123 -33.78 -1.28 5.46
CA THR A 123 -35.17 -0.91 5.70
C THR A 123 -36.03 -2.01 5.07
N THR A 124 -36.47 -2.97 5.87
CA THR A 124 -37.69 -3.73 5.56
C THR A 124 -38.87 -2.98 6.15
N ALA A 125 -39.89 -2.83 5.29
CA ALA A 125 -41.14 -2.11 5.49
C ALA A 125 -41.94 -2.57 6.72
#